data_AF-A0A954R5W0-F1
#
_entry.id   AF-A0A954R5W0-F1
#
_cell.length_a   1.000
_cell.length_b   1.000
_cell.length_c   1.000
_cell.angle_alpha   90.00
_cell.angle_beta   90.00
_cell.angle_gamma   90.00
#
_symmetry.space_group_name_H-M   'P 1'
#
loop_
_entity.id
_entity.type
_entity.pdbx_description
1 polymer ?
#
loop_
_entity_poly.entity_id
_entity_poly.type
_entity_poly.pdbx_seq_one_letter_code
_entity_poly.pdbx_strand_id
1 'polypeptide(L)'
;MSPNTFEPGPADNVVRSASGELRSVPVGWRLLPPGDAGLTRRVKAAGEHWLVQEKKGRRTFSRGVWAPAETIDRIRSELDAERATASYSKRKRAASVRREQVQEAYVED
;
A
#
# COMPACT_ATOMS: atom_id res chain seq x y z
N MET A 1 2.08 13.88 -12.30
CA MET A 1 1.61 12.60 -11.72
C MET A 1 2.34 11.49 -12.43
N SER A 2 2.73 10.42 -11.74
CA SER A 2 3.30 9.23 -12.39
C SER A 2 2.29 8.66 -13.40
N PRO A 3 2.71 8.05 -14.51
CA PRO A 3 1.81 7.57 -15.57
C PRO A 3 0.79 6.53 -15.08
N ASN A 4 1.00 5.95 -13.90
CA ASN A 4 0.14 4.92 -13.30
C ASN A 4 -0.69 5.44 -12.12
N THR A 5 -0.88 6.75 -11.97
CA THR A 5 -1.76 7.32 -10.93
C THR A 5 -3.12 7.71 -11.52
N PHE A 6 -4.19 7.27 -10.86
CA PHE A 6 -5.57 7.46 -11.26
C PHE A 6 -6.41 7.99 -10.10
N GLU A 7 -7.54 8.61 -10.44
CA GLU A 7 -8.61 8.95 -9.51
C GLU A 7 -9.67 7.84 -9.49
N PRO A 8 -10.48 7.72 -8.41
CA PRO A 8 -11.63 6.83 -8.40
C PRO A 8 -12.58 7.13 -9.56
N GLY A 9 -13.03 6.08 -10.27
CA GLY A 9 -14.07 6.19 -11.28
C GLY A 9 -15.47 6.11 -10.67
N PRO A 10 -16.51 6.23 -11.52
CA PRO A 10 -17.91 6.17 -11.09
C PRO A 10 -18.38 4.76 -10.68
N ALA A 11 -17.64 3.72 -11.03
CA ALA A 11 -17.91 2.32 -10.68
C ALA A 11 -16.68 1.70 -10.02
N ASP A 12 -16.88 0.65 -9.21
CA ASP A 12 -15.84 0.05 -8.37
C ASP A 12 -14.59 -0.42 -9.13
N ASN A 13 -14.77 -0.91 -10.36
CA ASN A 13 -13.71 -1.41 -11.23
C ASN A 13 -13.33 -0.43 -12.35
N VAL A 14 -13.67 0.85 -12.21
CA VAL A 14 -13.32 1.90 -13.17
C VAL A 14 -12.46 2.95 -12.47
N VAL A 15 -11.43 3.41 -13.16
CA VAL A 15 -10.55 4.49 -12.69
C VAL A 15 -10.51 5.62 -13.72
N ARG A 16 -10.23 6.84 -13.27
CA ARG A 16 -10.09 8.02 -14.13
C ARG A 16 -8.62 8.42 -14.24
N SER A 17 -8.10 8.54 -15.44
CA SER A 17 -6.73 9.01 -15.67
C SER A 17 -6.61 10.52 -15.43
N ALA A 18 -5.38 11.04 -15.40
CA ALA A 18 -5.14 12.48 -15.31
C ALA A 18 -5.67 13.28 -16.51
N SER A 19 -5.90 12.65 -17.68
CA SER A 19 -6.54 13.28 -18.84
C SER A 19 -8.07 13.25 -18.79
N GLY A 20 -8.66 12.66 -17.74
CA GLY A 20 -10.10 12.51 -17.58
C GLY A 20 -10.69 11.25 -18.23
N GLU A 21 -9.86 10.44 -18.91
CA GLU A 21 -10.25 9.19 -19.55
C GLU A 21 -10.66 8.14 -18.50
N LEU A 22 -11.79 7.47 -18.72
CA LEU A 22 -12.20 6.34 -17.89
C LEU A 22 -11.55 5.05 -18.40
N ARG A 23 -10.94 4.29 -17.51
CA ARG A 23 -10.36 2.98 -17.80
C ARG A 23 -10.96 1.93 -16.90
N SER A 24 -11.37 0.81 -17.51
CA SER A 24 -11.74 -0.38 -16.76
C SER A 24 -10.49 -1.06 -16.23
N VAL A 25 -10.54 -1.51 -14.99
CA VAL A 25 -9.49 -2.30 -14.37
C VAL A 25 -9.33 -3.62 -15.14
N PRO A 26 -8.09 -4.07 -15.43
CA PRO A 26 -7.89 -5.32 -16.16
C PRO A 26 -8.48 -6.53 -15.43
N VAL A 27 -8.92 -7.51 -16.20
CA VAL A 27 -9.43 -8.77 -15.64
C VAL A 27 -8.34 -9.45 -14.79
N GLY A 28 -8.73 -10.01 -13.66
CA GLY A 28 -7.81 -10.68 -12.73
C GLY A 28 -7.05 -9.74 -11.80
N TRP A 29 -7.28 -8.42 -11.87
CA TRP A 29 -6.70 -7.48 -10.93
C TRP A 29 -7.58 -7.32 -9.68
N ARG A 30 -6.95 -7.02 -8.54
CA ARG A 30 -7.64 -6.75 -7.27
C ARG A 30 -7.13 -5.46 -6.64
N LEU A 31 -8.00 -4.75 -5.94
CA LEU A 31 -7.62 -3.58 -5.17
C LEU A 31 -6.97 -4.01 -3.85
N LEU A 32 -5.71 -3.65 -3.68
CA LEU A 32 -5.03 -3.70 -2.39
C LEU A 32 -5.35 -2.40 -1.63
N PRO A 33 -6.13 -2.45 -0.53
CA PRO A 33 -6.42 -1.26 0.27
C PRO A 33 -5.15 -0.70 0.93
N PRO A 34 -5.12 0.61 1.23
CA PRO A 34 -4.04 1.20 2.02
C PRO A 34 -4.02 0.62 3.44
N GLY A 35 -2.83 0.54 4.06
CA GLY A 35 -2.67 0.13 5.46
C GLY A 35 -1.32 -0.52 5.73
N ASP A 36 -1.04 -1.62 5.05
CA ASP A 36 0.25 -2.31 5.20
C ASP A 36 1.28 -1.72 4.23
N ALA A 37 2.15 -0.87 4.76
CA ALA A 37 3.23 -0.25 3.99
C ALA A 37 4.23 -1.27 3.42
N GLY A 38 4.45 -2.39 4.11
CA GLY A 38 5.36 -3.45 3.67
C GLY A 38 4.79 -4.22 2.49
N LEU A 39 3.50 -4.56 2.55
CA LEU A 39 2.77 -5.24 1.47
C LEU A 39 2.66 -4.33 0.25
N THR A 40 2.18 -3.10 0.43
CA THR A 40 1.97 -2.15 -0.68
C THR A 40 3.27 -1.77 -1.39
N ARG A 41 4.40 -1.61 -0.68
CA ARG A 41 5.71 -1.35 -1.32
C ARG A 41 6.19 -2.55 -2.17
N ARG A 42 6.05 -3.76 -1.65
CA ARG A 42 6.48 -4.98 -2.37
C ARG A 42 5.62 -5.24 -3.60
N VAL A 43 4.29 -5.06 -3.51
CA VAL A 43 3.39 -5.19 -4.67
C VAL A 43 3.78 -4.21 -5.79
N LYS A 44 4.06 -2.94 -5.46
CA LYS A 44 4.51 -1.95 -6.46
C LYS A 44 5.85 -2.30 -7.09
N ALA A 45 6.76 -2.92 -6.32
CA ALA A 45 8.06 -3.35 -6.81
C ALA A 45 7.99 -4.62 -7.68
N ALA A 46 6.96 -5.44 -7.50
CA ALA A 46 6.85 -6.74 -8.16
C ALA A 46 6.27 -6.70 -9.58
N GLY A 47 5.81 -5.54 -10.06
CA GLY A 47 5.38 -5.39 -11.45
C GLY A 47 4.31 -4.33 -11.67
N GLU A 48 3.44 -4.62 -12.64
CA GLU A 48 2.38 -3.72 -13.07
C GLU A 48 1.39 -3.42 -11.95
N HIS A 49 1.08 -2.14 -11.82
CA HIS A 49 0.15 -1.64 -10.82
C HIS A 49 -0.39 -0.26 -11.20
N TRP A 50 -1.58 0.05 -10.70
CA TRP A 50 -2.19 1.38 -10.76
C TRP A 50 -2.42 1.91 -9.35
N LEU A 51 -2.01 3.16 -9.10
CA LEU A 51 -2.27 3.87 -7.85
C LEU A 51 -3.60 4.59 -7.96
N VAL A 52 -4.47 4.42 -6.96
CA VAL A 52 -5.71 5.20 -6.88
C VAL A 52 -5.56 6.24 -5.78
N GLN A 53 -5.69 7.51 -6.15
CA GLN A 53 -5.56 8.65 -5.25
C GLN A 53 -6.72 9.61 -5.45
N GLU A 54 -7.22 10.19 -4.36
CA GLU A 54 -8.29 11.17 -4.39
C GLU A 54 -7.82 12.45 -3.73
N LYS A 55 -7.87 13.57 -4.46
CA LYS A 55 -7.56 14.88 -3.92
C LYS A 55 -8.81 15.48 -3.27
N LYS A 56 -8.75 15.73 -1.96
CA LYS A 56 -9.78 16.49 -1.24
C LYS A 56 -9.15 17.78 -0.69
N GLY A 57 -9.47 18.90 -1.34
CA GLY A 57 -8.86 20.19 -1.05
C GLY A 57 -7.34 20.15 -1.27
N ARG A 58 -6.57 20.46 -0.21
CA ARG A 58 -5.09 20.43 -0.23
C ARG A 58 -4.50 19.05 0.08
N ARG A 59 -5.31 18.07 0.47
CA ARG A 59 -4.85 16.73 0.89
C ARG A 59 -5.10 15.70 -0.20
N THR A 60 -4.16 14.76 -0.36
CA THR A 60 -4.30 13.60 -1.25
C THR A 60 -4.46 12.35 -0.40
N PHE A 61 -5.55 11.63 -0.63
CA PHE A 61 -5.89 10.39 0.06
C PHE A 61 -5.59 9.21 -0.86
N SER A 62 -4.79 8.25 -0.38
CA SER A 62 -4.62 6.99 -1.09
C SER A 62 -5.88 6.15 -0.93
N ARG A 63 -6.43 5.67 -2.05
CA ARG A 63 -7.56 4.73 -2.09
C ARG A 63 -7.13 3.28 -2.30
N GLY A 64 -5.90 3.06 -2.74
CA GLY A 64 -5.29 1.74 -2.79
C GLY A 64 -4.39 1.58 -4.01
N VAL A 65 -4.02 0.33 -4.27
CA VAL A 65 -3.21 -0.08 -5.42
C VAL A 65 -3.95 -1.20 -6.13
N TRP A 66 -4.33 -1.00 -7.39
CA TRP A 66 -4.74 -2.10 -8.25
C TRP A 66 -3.51 -2.81 -8.78
N ALA A 67 -3.50 -4.14 -8.72
CA ALA A 67 -2.45 -4.99 -9.28
C ALA A 67 -3.04 -6.38 -9.58
N PRO A 68 -2.35 -7.25 -10.35
CA PRO A 68 -2.76 -8.64 -10.53
C PRO A 68 -3.02 -9.32 -9.18
N ALA A 69 -4.17 -10.00 -9.06
CA ALA A 69 -4.57 -10.66 -7.82
C ALA A 69 -3.53 -11.70 -7.36
N GLU A 70 -2.98 -12.46 -8.30
CA GLU A 70 -1.92 -13.44 -8.05
C GLU A 70 -0.67 -12.81 -7.44
N THR A 71 -0.26 -11.63 -7.92
CA THR A 71 0.87 -10.88 -7.36
C THR A 71 0.58 -10.43 -5.93
N ILE A 72 -0.62 -9.92 -5.65
CA ILE A 72 -1.02 -9.51 -4.29
C ILE A 72 -1.00 -10.71 -3.34
N ASP A 73 -1.57 -11.84 -3.77
CA ASP A 73 -1.72 -13.03 -2.95
C ASP A 73 -0.35 -13.67 -2.66
N ARG A 74 0.51 -13.82 -3.67
CA ARG A 74 1.88 -14.32 -3.51
C ARG A 74 2.68 -13.48 -2.50
N ILE A 75 2.68 -12.16 -2.65
CA ILE A 75 3.47 -11.26 -1.77
C ILE A 75 2.90 -11.23 -0.36
N ARG A 76 1.58 -11.33 -0.21
CA ARG A 76 0.95 -11.47 1.11
C ARG A 76 1.45 -12.74 1.80
N SER A 77 1.41 -13.88 1.11
CA SER A 77 1.90 -15.15 1.65
C SER A 77 3.38 -15.10 2.00
N GLU A 78 4.23 -14.54 1.14
CA GLU A 78 5.67 -14.34 1.42
C GLU A 78 5.87 -13.49 2.68
N LEU A 79 5.14 -12.38 2.81
CA LEU A 79 5.27 -11.46 3.95
C LEU A 79 4.74 -12.07 5.24
N ASP A 80 3.65 -12.83 5.19
CA ASP A 80 3.10 -13.53 6.35
C ASP A 80 4.06 -14.63 6.82
N ALA A 81 4.70 -15.36 5.90
CA ALA A 81 5.74 -16.32 6.23
C ALA A 81 6.96 -15.66 6.88
N GLU A 82 7.44 -14.52 6.37
CA GLU A 82 8.51 -13.73 7.00
C GLU A 82 8.13 -13.32 8.44
N ARG A 83 6.89 -12.85 8.63
CA ARG A 83 6.36 -12.35 9.92
C ARG A 83 6.15 -13.45 10.95
N ALA A 84 5.85 -14.66 10.50
CA ALA A 84 5.70 -15.83 11.37
C ALA A 84 7.03 -16.27 12.01
N THR A 85 8.18 -15.78 11.53
CA THR A 85 9.48 -16.14 12.09
C THR A 85 9.73 -15.53 13.48
N ALA A 86 10.31 -16.31 14.38
CA ALA A 86 10.69 -15.85 15.71
C ALA A 86 11.71 -14.68 15.67
N SER A 87 12.57 -14.66 14.65
CA SER A 87 13.53 -13.57 14.42
C SER A 87 12.84 -12.24 14.12
N TYR A 88 11.80 -12.26 13.27
CA TYR A 88 11.00 -11.07 12.98
C TYR A 88 10.31 -10.55 14.25
N SER A 89 9.69 -11.43 15.03
CA SER A 89 9.03 -11.09 16.29
C SER A 89 10.00 -10.44 17.29
N LYS A 90 11.20 -11.01 17.47
CA LYS A 90 12.25 -10.45 18.34
C LYS A 90 12.70 -9.08 17.87
N ARG A 91 12.93 -8.90 16.56
CA ARG A 91 13.33 -7.62 15.98
C ARG A 91 12.25 -6.55 16.15
N LYS A 92 10.97 -6.92 15.98
CA LYS A 92 9.84 -6.00 16.17
C LYS A 92 9.74 -5.52 17.62
N ARG A 93 9.89 -6.42 18.61
CA ARG A 93 9.91 -6.06 20.03
C ARG A 93 11.07 -5.13 20.38
N ALA A 94 12.29 -5.48 19.95
CA ALA A 94 13.47 -4.64 20.19
C ALA A 94 13.36 -3.25 19.54
N ALA A 95 12.63 -3.12 18.42
CA ALA A 95 12.34 -1.84 17.79
C ALA A 95 11.19 -1.07 18.48
N SER A 96 10.29 -1.73 19.21
CA SER A 96 9.29 -1.06 20.06
C SER A 96 9.95 -0.45 21.28
N VAL A 97 10.72 -1.27 22.01
CA VAL A 97 11.44 -0.84 23.23
C VAL A 97 12.35 0.34 22.96
N ARG A 98 13.12 0.31 21.86
CA ARG A 98 13.96 1.46 21.46
C ARG A 98 13.15 2.71 21.14
N ARG A 99 11.95 2.56 20.55
CA ARG A 99 11.09 3.71 20.26
C ARG A 99 10.48 4.30 21.51
N GLU A 100 10.06 3.46 22.45
CA GLU A 100 9.56 3.88 23.77
C GLU A 100 10.64 4.68 24.53
N GLN A 101 11.87 4.16 24.60
CA GLN A 101 13.01 4.84 25.23
C GLN A 101 13.34 6.21 24.59
N VAL A 102 13.31 6.28 23.25
CA VAL A 102 13.54 7.55 22.53
C VAL A 102 12.39 8.53 22.77
N GLN A 103 11.17 8.04 22.93
CA GLN A 103 10.02 8.91 23.20
C GLN A 103 10.06 9.47 24.62
N GLU A 104 10.37 8.64 25.63
CA GLU A 104 10.53 9.08 27.02
C GLU A 104 11.57 10.19 27.13
N ALA A 105 12.74 10.02 26.50
CA ALA A 105 13.80 11.04 26.48
C ALA A 105 13.40 12.36 25.77
N TYR A 106 12.35 12.36 24.94
CA TYR A 106 11.84 13.54 24.26
C TYR A 106 10.70 14.24 25.03
N VAL A 107 10.04 13.54 25.96
CA VAL A 107 8.95 14.11 26.79
C VAL A 107 9.50 14.78 28.05
N GLU A 108 10.71 14.41 28.47
CA GLU A 108 11.38 14.98 29.64
C GLU A 108 12.19 16.26 29.36
N ASP A 109 12.25 16.73 28.10
CA ASP A 109 12.91 17.97 27.65
C ASP A 109 11.87 19.00 27.14
#